data_AF-A0A6C0KR00-F1
#
_entry.id   AF-A0A6C0KR00-F1
#
_cell.length_a   1.000
_cell.length_b   1.000
_cell.length_c   1.000
_cell.angle_alpha   90.00
_cell.angle_beta   90.00
_cell.angle_gamma   90.00
#
_symmetry.space_group_name_H-M   'P 1'
#
loop_
_entity.id
_entity.type
_entity.pdbx_description
1 polymer ?
#
loop_
_entity_poly.entity_id
_entity_poly.type
_entity_poly.pdbx_seq_one_letter_code
_entity_poly.pdbx_strand_id
1 'polypeptide(L)'
;MSPQEVVIIYDISSAIEADYIKELFGEYKYRFTPVTTNSFLTPEIFKDINKLVVCFSTNVIAYEIIRNFCIVVKPKIIIALADEGGDRKHFNELAKYTMLYLSQYNNYEIEYPNMRTIPLGYAANMMKNFKGSLIPSSKRPILYSFVGNINKSKRSDILKTIEEAWVMPFVRNNISPEEMRDVYMSSVFVPNLRGWVTQDCFRLYESSICGCIPVVVGDAKELRKTFSYVNVLPPWIFANTWEEAIKKCKALYEDEEKLNEKQFSILKWWQYILSSIKFIIRHTLEDYHFYSQEGQDQFLINLDFIKYKNNGVFVDIGANDGVKFSNTKLLEDIGWDGVCVEPLPETFEKLRQNRKCDVFNVAISEKEGEIEFQQIIGEAEMLSGILDAFDERHTKRIEQEIKDHGGETRVIKVKSIPFSKLIDRKNIDYLSIDVEGAEMNVLRSIDFSKHNITLISIENNYETEEISNFMKEKGYTRVAVIGHDWFFFHETKF
;
A
#
# COMPACT_ATOMS: atom_id res chain seq x y z
N MET A 1 20.75 -4.85 23.15
CA MET A 1 20.36 -4.89 21.72
C MET A 1 19.93 -3.48 21.33
N SER A 2 20.21 -3.01 20.11
CA SER A 2 19.68 -1.70 19.69
C SER A 2 18.15 -1.77 19.70
N PRO A 3 17.44 -0.81 20.34
CA PRO A 3 15.97 -0.80 20.42
C PRO A 3 15.25 -0.77 19.05
N GLN A 4 15.98 -0.62 17.95
CA GLN A 4 15.45 -0.42 16.60
C GLN A 4 15.69 -1.59 15.63
N GLU A 5 16.45 -2.62 16.00
CA GLU A 5 16.73 -3.75 15.10
C GLU A 5 15.52 -4.71 15.02
N VAL A 6 15.00 -4.93 13.81
CA VAL A 6 13.93 -5.90 13.56
C VAL A 6 14.54 -7.31 13.63
N VAL A 7 13.97 -8.19 14.44
CA VAL A 7 14.40 -9.59 14.51
C VAL A 7 13.38 -10.43 13.79
N ILE A 8 13.82 -11.13 12.74
CA ILE A 8 12.99 -12.06 12.00
C ILE A 8 13.45 -13.45 12.37
N ILE A 9 12.63 -14.21 13.08
CA ILE A 9 12.87 -15.64 13.29
C ILE A 9 12.10 -16.42 12.24
N TYR A 10 12.76 -17.38 11.59
CA TYR A 10 12.12 -18.23 10.60
C TYR A 10 12.42 -19.70 10.88
N ASP A 11 11.40 -20.54 10.81
CA ASP A 11 11.59 -21.99 10.93
C ASP A 11 12.43 -22.51 9.75
N ILE A 12 13.49 -23.28 10.03
CA ILE A 12 14.41 -23.76 9.00
C ILE A 12 13.73 -24.65 7.96
N SER A 13 12.60 -25.27 8.32
CA SER A 13 11.77 -26.03 7.37
C SER A 13 11.16 -25.16 6.26
N SER A 14 11.08 -23.85 6.50
CA SER A 14 10.56 -22.84 5.57
C SER A 14 11.66 -22.17 4.75
N ALA A 15 12.89 -22.72 4.75
CA ALA A 15 14.03 -22.13 4.06
C ALA A 15 13.84 -22.00 2.53
N ILE A 16 12.89 -22.77 1.94
CA ILE A 16 12.56 -22.70 0.52
C ILE A 16 12.11 -21.30 0.11
N GLU A 17 11.54 -20.49 1.01
CA GLU A 17 10.98 -19.17 0.67
C GLU A 17 11.80 -18.02 1.25
N ALA A 18 12.95 -18.32 1.86
CA ALA A 18 13.71 -17.36 2.64
C ALA A 18 14.12 -16.11 1.87
N ASP A 19 14.44 -16.23 0.57
CA ASP A 19 14.85 -15.08 -0.24
C ASP A 19 13.66 -14.17 -0.60
N TYR A 20 12.47 -14.73 -0.82
CA TYR A 20 11.25 -13.95 -1.00
C TYR A 20 10.86 -13.26 0.31
N ILE A 21 10.89 -13.97 1.44
CA ILE A 21 10.60 -13.37 2.74
C ILE A 21 11.56 -12.23 3.05
N LYS A 22 12.86 -12.38 2.80
CA LYS A 22 13.83 -11.28 2.93
C LYS A 22 13.50 -10.10 2.02
N GLU A 23 13.06 -10.35 0.79
CA GLU A 23 12.66 -9.28 -0.12
C GLU A 23 11.51 -8.46 0.46
N LEU A 24 10.54 -9.07 1.16
CA LEU A 24 9.42 -8.35 1.79
C LEU A 24 9.84 -7.30 2.83
N PHE A 25 11.07 -7.38 3.37
CA PHE A 25 11.62 -6.37 4.28
C PHE A 25 12.49 -5.33 3.57
N GLY A 26 12.85 -5.52 2.30
CA GLY A 26 13.61 -4.54 1.52
C GLY A 26 14.91 -4.09 2.21
N GLU A 27 15.09 -2.79 2.35
CA GLU A 27 16.27 -2.16 2.96
C GLU A 27 16.19 -2.02 4.49
N TYR A 28 15.16 -2.61 5.14
CA TYR A 28 15.11 -2.58 6.60
C TYR A 28 16.38 -3.15 7.22
N LYS A 29 16.86 -2.52 8.28
CA LYS A 29 17.89 -3.13 9.11
C LYS A 29 17.27 -4.23 9.95
N TYR A 30 17.43 -5.47 9.52
CA TYR A 30 16.93 -6.66 10.21
C TYR A 30 18.01 -7.70 10.48
N ARG A 31 17.78 -8.50 11.53
CA ARG A 31 18.51 -9.72 11.83
C ARG A 31 17.64 -10.92 11.50
N PHE A 32 17.99 -11.63 10.43
CA PHE A 32 17.29 -12.83 9.97
C PHE A 32 17.90 -14.08 10.62
N THR A 33 17.17 -14.72 11.54
CA THR A 33 17.66 -15.80 12.39
C THR A 33 16.92 -17.11 12.09
N PRO A 34 17.61 -18.14 11.55
CA PRO A 34 17.02 -19.47 11.45
C PRO A 34 16.79 -20.05 12.84
N VAL A 35 15.62 -20.64 13.05
CA VAL A 35 15.28 -21.38 14.26
C VAL A 35 14.77 -22.77 13.91
N THR A 36 14.80 -23.66 14.90
CA THR A 36 14.19 -25.00 14.76
C THR A 36 12.79 -25.00 15.35
N THR A 37 11.97 -25.99 15.03
CA THR A 37 10.66 -26.19 15.66
C THR A 37 10.75 -26.23 17.20
N ASN A 38 11.83 -26.79 17.75
CA ASN A 38 12.06 -26.83 19.20
C ASN A 38 12.26 -25.45 19.83
N SER A 39 12.75 -24.46 19.07
CA SER A 39 12.95 -23.09 19.56
C SER A 39 11.62 -22.42 19.94
N PHE A 40 10.49 -22.84 19.33
CA PHE A 40 9.16 -22.34 19.69
C PHE A 40 8.64 -22.90 21.03
N LEU A 41 9.26 -23.96 21.56
CA LEU A 41 8.94 -24.51 22.89
C LEU A 41 9.59 -23.72 24.03
N THR A 42 10.51 -22.80 23.72
CA THR A 42 11.20 -21.95 24.70
C THR A 42 10.95 -20.46 24.41
N PRO A 43 9.69 -19.98 24.46
CA PRO A 43 9.32 -18.62 24.05
C PRO A 43 9.99 -17.50 24.87
N GLU A 44 10.35 -17.78 26.12
CA GLU A 44 10.93 -16.81 27.06
C GLU A 44 12.17 -16.10 26.53
N ILE A 45 12.93 -16.71 25.62
CA ILE A 45 14.15 -16.11 25.04
C ILE A 45 13.85 -14.96 24.07
N PHE A 46 12.59 -14.82 23.62
CA PHE A 46 12.17 -13.84 22.62
C PHE A 46 11.26 -12.74 23.16
N LYS A 47 10.78 -12.85 24.41
CA LYS A 47 9.73 -11.97 24.96
C LYS A 47 10.11 -10.49 25.03
N ASP A 48 11.40 -10.18 25.16
CA ASP A 48 11.88 -8.80 25.32
C ASP A 48 12.25 -8.14 23.97
N ILE A 49 11.94 -8.78 22.85
CA ILE A 49 12.24 -8.27 21.51
C ILE A 49 11.06 -7.45 20.97
N ASN A 50 11.16 -6.12 21.04
CA ASN A 50 10.09 -5.20 20.65
C ASN A 50 9.64 -5.33 19.17
N LYS A 51 10.58 -5.54 18.24
CA LYS A 51 10.29 -5.68 16.80
C LYS A 51 10.50 -7.10 16.32
N LEU A 52 9.80 -8.05 16.92
CA LEU A 52 9.87 -9.46 16.52
C LEU A 52 8.88 -9.78 15.39
N VAL A 53 9.40 -10.41 14.35
CA VAL A 53 8.64 -11.06 13.28
C VAL A 53 8.84 -12.56 13.36
N VAL A 54 7.75 -13.32 13.23
CA VAL A 54 7.77 -14.78 13.28
C VAL A 54 7.29 -15.34 11.96
N CYS A 55 8.13 -16.15 11.32
CA CYS A 55 7.83 -16.82 10.06
C CYS A 55 7.87 -18.35 10.25
N PHE A 56 6.82 -19.07 9.86
CA PHE A 56 6.77 -20.52 10.05
C PHE A 56 5.89 -21.22 9.02
N SER A 57 6.12 -22.52 8.82
CA SER A 57 5.25 -23.36 8.00
C SER A 57 4.15 -24.03 8.82
N THR A 58 2.89 -23.84 8.41
CA THR A 58 1.71 -24.52 9.00
C THR A 58 1.71 -26.04 8.74
N ASN A 59 2.58 -26.53 7.85
CA ASN A 59 2.74 -27.96 7.59
C ASN A 59 3.67 -28.64 8.58
N VAL A 60 4.55 -27.88 9.21
CA VAL A 60 5.64 -28.40 10.03
C VAL A 60 5.37 -28.15 11.50
N ILE A 61 4.93 -26.93 11.84
CA ILE A 61 4.69 -26.57 13.24
C ILE A 61 3.24 -26.87 13.62
N ALA A 62 3.05 -27.61 14.71
CA ALA A 62 1.73 -27.85 15.28
C ALA A 62 1.12 -26.56 15.83
N TYR A 63 -0.17 -26.35 15.60
CA TYR A 63 -0.89 -25.15 16.00
C TYR A 63 -0.70 -24.80 17.49
N GLU A 64 -0.83 -25.76 18.39
CA GLU A 64 -0.69 -25.53 19.83
C GLU A 64 0.70 -25.00 20.23
N ILE A 65 1.75 -25.44 19.54
CA ILE A 65 3.12 -24.99 19.81
C ILE A 65 3.26 -23.51 19.45
N ILE A 66 2.88 -23.14 18.22
CA ILE A 66 3.01 -21.75 17.75
C ILE A 66 2.02 -20.81 18.47
N ARG A 67 0.83 -21.30 18.82
CA ARG A 67 -0.15 -20.55 19.61
C ARG A 67 0.40 -20.19 20.99
N ASN A 68 0.95 -21.17 21.72
CA ASN A 68 1.56 -20.91 23.02
C ASN A 68 2.75 -19.95 22.92
N PHE A 69 3.56 -20.09 21.86
CA PHE A 69 4.62 -19.13 21.57
C PHE A 69 4.08 -17.70 21.39
N CYS A 70 3.07 -17.52 20.54
CA CYS A 70 2.50 -16.20 20.24
C CYS A 70 1.81 -15.55 21.47
N ILE A 71 1.20 -16.35 22.35
CA ILE A 71 0.60 -15.86 23.59
C ILE A 71 1.65 -15.21 24.51
N VAL A 72 2.82 -15.86 24.65
CA VAL A 72 3.90 -15.39 25.51
C VAL A 72 4.67 -14.23 24.88
N VAL A 73 5.00 -14.36 23.60
CA VAL A 73 5.95 -13.45 22.93
C VAL A 73 5.27 -12.25 22.27
N LYS A 74 4.02 -12.40 21.81
CA LYS A 74 3.23 -11.35 21.13
C LYS A 74 4.00 -10.66 19.99
N PRO A 75 4.42 -11.40 18.94
CA PRO A 75 5.20 -10.83 17.84
C PRO A 75 4.44 -9.70 17.13
N LYS A 76 5.15 -8.66 16.66
CA LYS A 76 4.54 -7.56 15.89
C LYS A 76 3.94 -8.05 14.57
N ILE A 77 4.63 -8.98 13.91
CA ILE A 77 4.15 -9.58 12.65
C ILE A 77 4.26 -11.10 12.73
N ILE A 78 3.23 -11.78 12.25
CA ILE A 78 3.24 -13.21 11.96
C ILE A 78 3.17 -13.41 10.45
N ILE A 79 4.03 -14.28 9.92
CA ILE A 79 4.01 -14.75 8.54
C ILE A 79 3.81 -16.27 8.56
N ALA A 80 2.60 -16.70 8.22
CA ALA A 80 2.23 -18.11 8.13
C ALA A 80 2.39 -18.60 6.68
N LEU A 81 3.36 -19.47 6.47
CA LEU A 81 3.65 -20.12 5.20
C LEU A 81 2.91 -21.47 5.17
N ALA A 82 2.31 -21.83 4.05
CA ALA A 82 1.52 -23.06 3.93
C ALA A 82 1.86 -23.79 2.62
N ASP A 83 1.28 -24.97 2.42
CA ASP A 83 1.26 -25.66 1.12
C ASP A 83 -0.21 -25.82 0.72
N GLU A 84 -0.44 -26.19 -0.54
CA GLU A 84 -1.71 -26.21 -1.26
C GLU A 84 -2.88 -26.94 -0.54
N GLY A 85 -2.67 -27.73 0.52
CA GLY A 85 -3.66 -28.66 1.09
C GLY A 85 -3.95 -28.58 2.60
N GLY A 86 -5.17 -29.02 2.97
CA GLY A 86 -5.64 -29.20 4.36
C GLY A 86 -6.49 -28.04 4.90
N ASP A 87 -7.45 -28.33 5.78
CA ASP A 87 -8.19 -27.28 6.51
C ASP A 87 -7.32 -26.74 7.65
N ARG A 88 -6.65 -25.62 7.37
CA ARG A 88 -5.74 -24.94 8.32
C ARG A 88 -6.30 -23.63 8.84
N LYS A 89 -7.62 -23.39 8.69
CA LYS A 89 -8.29 -22.15 9.14
C LYS A 89 -7.99 -21.78 10.58
N HIS A 90 -7.84 -22.77 11.46
CA HIS A 90 -7.55 -22.55 12.87
C HIS A 90 -6.26 -21.75 13.11
N PHE A 91 -5.28 -21.76 12.19
CA PHE A 91 -4.10 -20.90 12.30
C PHE A 91 -4.43 -19.40 12.18
N ASN A 92 -5.54 -19.03 11.53
CA ASN A 92 -5.98 -17.62 11.43
C ASN A 92 -6.25 -17.00 12.80
N GLU A 93 -6.58 -17.81 13.82
CA GLU A 93 -6.76 -17.32 15.19
C GLU A 93 -5.50 -16.66 15.77
N LEU A 94 -4.31 -16.97 15.23
CA LEU A 94 -3.06 -16.34 15.63
C LEU A 94 -3.04 -14.84 15.33
N ALA A 95 -3.90 -14.34 14.43
CA ALA A 95 -4.10 -12.91 14.19
C ALA A 95 -4.47 -12.14 15.48
N LYS A 96 -5.06 -12.79 16.47
CA LYS A 96 -5.39 -12.20 17.79
C LYS A 96 -4.15 -11.83 18.62
N TYR A 97 -2.98 -12.37 18.28
CA TYR A 97 -1.74 -12.23 19.07
C TYR A 97 -0.67 -11.39 18.37
N THR A 98 -1.03 -10.67 17.30
CA THR A 98 -0.09 -9.89 16.50
C THR A 98 -0.74 -8.63 15.92
N MET A 99 0.07 -7.64 15.51
CA MET A 99 -0.43 -6.44 14.86
C MET A 99 -0.72 -6.66 13.37
N LEU A 100 0.02 -7.57 12.72
CA LEU A 100 -0.18 -7.94 11.32
C LEU A 100 -0.01 -9.45 11.14
N TYR A 101 -1.00 -10.07 10.49
CA TYR A 101 -0.94 -11.49 10.12
C TYR A 101 -0.91 -11.63 8.60
N LEU A 102 0.22 -12.09 8.07
CA LEU A 102 0.40 -12.38 6.66
C LEU A 102 0.30 -13.90 6.44
N SER A 103 -0.52 -14.33 5.48
CA SER A 103 -0.65 -15.74 5.15
C SER A 103 -0.53 -16.00 3.67
N GLN A 104 0.11 -17.12 3.32
CA GLN A 104 0.06 -17.68 1.98
C GLN A 104 -1.05 -18.73 1.86
N TYR A 105 -1.40 -19.08 0.63
CA TYR A 105 -2.32 -20.17 0.31
C TYR A 105 -3.55 -20.22 1.20
N ASN A 106 -4.39 -19.19 1.27
CA ASN A 106 -5.70 -19.28 1.92
C ASN A 106 -6.44 -17.95 1.80
N ASN A 107 -7.10 -17.72 0.66
CA ASN A 107 -8.20 -16.76 0.58
C ASN A 107 -9.48 -17.38 1.15
N TYR A 108 -9.41 -17.82 2.42
CA TYR A 108 -10.62 -17.88 3.23
C TYR A 108 -11.15 -16.45 3.38
N GLU A 109 -12.44 -16.30 3.71
CA GLU A 109 -12.95 -14.96 4.07
C GLU A 109 -12.02 -14.37 5.12
N ILE A 110 -11.56 -13.13 4.93
CA ILE A 110 -10.68 -12.47 5.88
C ILE A 110 -11.44 -12.39 7.21
N GLU A 111 -11.06 -13.22 8.17
CA GLU A 111 -11.77 -13.34 9.46
C GLU A 111 -11.38 -12.22 10.44
N TYR A 112 -10.20 -11.60 10.24
CA TYR A 112 -9.65 -10.60 11.15
C TYR A 112 -9.16 -9.35 10.39
N PRO A 113 -9.38 -8.13 10.92
CA PRO A 113 -9.06 -6.88 10.22
C PRO A 113 -7.57 -6.67 9.96
N ASN A 114 -6.71 -7.32 10.75
CA ASN A 114 -5.25 -7.27 10.64
C ASN A 114 -4.64 -8.41 9.80
N MET A 115 -5.47 -9.24 9.16
CA MET A 115 -5.02 -10.34 8.31
C MET A 115 -4.94 -9.92 6.84
N ARG A 116 -3.89 -10.35 6.13
CA ARG A 116 -3.73 -10.15 4.69
C ARG A 116 -3.17 -11.40 4.02
N THR A 117 -3.68 -11.74 2.84
CA THR A 117 -3.11 -12.79 2.00
C THR A 117 -1.99 -12.22 1.14
N ILE A 118 -0.82 -12.86 1.17
CA ILE A 118 0.32 -12.52 0.32
C ILE A 118 0.56 -13.59 -0.74
N PRO A 119 1.17 -13.23 -1.89
CA PRO A 119 1.60 -14.22 -2.88
C PRO A 119 2.57 -15.23 -2.28
N LEU A 120 2.63 -16.42 -2.89
CA LEU A 120 3.64 -17.41 -2.56
C LEU A 120 5.07 -16.93 -2.83
N GLY A 121 5.25 -16.08 -3.85
CA GLY A 121 6.56 -15.60 -4.25
C GLY A 121 7.38 -16.66 -4.95
N TYR A 122 8.69 -16.70 -4.70
CA TYR A 122 9.64 -17.53 -5.44
C TYR A 122 10.54 -18.33 -4.49
N ALA A 123 11.07 -19.46 -5.00
CA ALA A 123 11.98 -20.29 -4.22
C ALA A 123 13.36 -19.63 -4.02
N ALA A 124 14.02 -19.98 -2.92
CA ALA A 124 15.35 -19.52 -2.57
C ALA A 124 16.35 -19.89 -3.67
N ASN A 125 17.32 -18.98 -3.87
CA ASN A 125 18.31 -19.00 -4.95
C ASN A 125 17.79 -18.69 -6.37
N MET A 126 16.48 -18.54 -6.61
CA MET A 126 15.94 -18.23 -7.95
C MET A 126 16.62 -17.01 -8.60
N MET A 127 16.68 -15.90 -7.88
CA MET A 127 17.26 -14.63 -8.38
C MET A 127 18.70 -14.39 -7.91
N LYS A 128 19.34 -15.39 -7.32
CA LYS A 128 20.68 -15.24 -6.73
C LYS A 128 21.72 -14.87 -7.79
N ASN A 129 22.50 -13.83 -7.50
CA ASN A 129 23.58 -13.30 -8.34
C ASN A 129 23.14 -12.83 -9.75
N PHE A 130 21.83 -12.73 -10.02
CA PHE A 130 21.37 -12.24 -11.31
C PHE A 130 21.64 -10.72 -11.42
N LYS A 131 22.39 -10.32 -12.45
CA LYS A 131 22.69 -8.91 -12.79
C LYS A 131 22.31 -8.55 -14.22
N GLY A 132 21.61 -9.45 -14.92
CA GLY A 132 21.24 -9.27 -16.32
C GLY A 132 20.02 -8.35 -16.48
N SER A 133 19.71 -8.01 -17.73
CA SER A 133 18.48 -7.33 -18.10
C SER A 133 17.49 -8.32 -18.71
N LEU A 134 16.20 -8.07 -18.53
CA LEU A 134 15.16 -8.89 -19.13
C LEU A 134 15.14 -8.71 -20.66
N ILE A 135 14.96 -9.81 -21.38
CA ILE A 135 14.76 -9.81 -22.83
C ILE A 135 13.27 -9.50 -23.10
N PRO A 136 12.95 -8.54 -23.98
CA PRO A 136 11.57 -8.28 -24.42
C PRO A 136 10.91 -9.57 -24.91
N SER A 137 9.66 -9.84 -24.52
CA SER A 137 8.95 -11.08 -24.87
C SER A 137 9.02 -11.40 -26.37
N SER A 138 8.86 -10.40 -27.22
CA SER A 138 9.01 -10.48 -28.68
C SER A 138 10.33 -11.06 -29.19
N LYS A 139 11.41 -10.97 -28.41
CA LYS A 139 12.77 -11.40 -28.80
C LYS A 139 13.20 -12.69 -28.11
N ARG A 140 12.31 -13.32 -27.35
CA ARG A 140 12.63 -14.52 -26.59
C ARG A 140 12.63 -15.77 -27.49
N PRO A 141 13.66 -16.62 -27.41
CA PRO A 141 13.83 -17.74 -28.33
C PRO A 141 12.89 -18.93 -28.05
N ILE A 142 12.31 -19.03 -26.86
CA ILE A 142 11.40 -20.12 -26.48
C ILE A 142 9.98 -19.57 -26.45
N LEU A 143 9.09 -20.14 -27.29
CA LEU A 143 7.69 -19.70 -27.31
C LEU A 143 6.98 -20.06 -26.00
N TYR A 144 7.22 -21.25 -25.46
CA TYR A 144 6.73 -21.59 -24.14
C TYR A 144 7.60 -22.63 -23.44
N SER A 145 7.54 -22.63 -22.11
CA SER A 145 8.21 -23.62 -21.29
C SER A 145 7.35 -24.13 -20.16
N PHE A 146 7.43 -25.43 -19.88
CA PHE A 146 6.87 -26.05 -18.69
C PHE A 146 7.97 -26.77 -17.91
N VAL A 147 8.17 -26.36 -16.66
CA VAL A 147 9.07 -27.02 -15.73
C VAL A 147 8.24 -27.63 -14.60
N GLY A 148 8.40 -28.93 -14.40
CA GLY A 148 7.75 -29.68 -13.32
C GLY A 148 7.20 -31.03 -13.75
N ASN A 149 6.82 -31.83 -12.75
CA ASN A 149 6.44 -33.23 -12.96
C ASN A 149 5.22 -33.38 -13.90
N ILE A 150 5.48 -33.93 -15.09
CA ILE A 150 4.51 -34.21 -16.15
C ILE A 150 3.61 -35.43 -15.86
N ASN A 151 4.06 -36.35 -14.99
CA ASN A 151 3.35 -37.58 -14.65
C ASN A 151 2.29 -37.38 -13.55
N LYS A 152 2.15 -36.16 -13.01
CA LYS A 152 1.11 -35.83 -12.03
C LYS A 152 -0.13 -35.31 -12.74
N SER A 153 -1.32 -35.81 -12.36
CA SER A 153 -2.62 -35.36 -12.89
C SER A 153 -2.74 -35.55 -14.42
N LYS A 154 -3.69 -34.88 -15.09
CA LYS A 154 -3.90 -34.89 -16.55
C LYS A 154 -2.91 -33.99 -17.32
N ARG A 155 -1.72 -33.75 -16.77
CA ARG A 155 -0.74 -32.79 -17.31
C ARG A 155 -0.17 -33.24 -18.65
N SER A 156 0.06 -34.53 -18.84
CA SER A 156 0.53 -35.11 -20.10
C SER A 156 -0.40 -34.77 -21.27
N ASP A 157 -1.71 -34.94 -21.07
CA ASP A 157 -2.71 -34.74 -22.12
C ASP A 157 -2.80 -33.26 -22.49
N ILE A 158 -2.78 -32.38 -21.49
CA ILE A 158 -2.78 -30.94 -21.69
C ILE A 158 -1.50 -30.48 -22.41
N LEU A 159 -0.33 -30.97 -21.99
CA LEU A 159 0.93 -30.62 -22.64
C LEU A 159 0.93 -31.06 -24.11
N LYS A 160 0.39 -32.24 -24.41
CA LYS A 160 0.22 -32.70 -25.78
C LYS A 160 -0.66 -31.74 -26.61
N THR A 161 -1.80 -31.31 -26.07
CA THR A 161 -2.66 -30.30 -26.73
C THR A 161 -1.92 -28.99 -27.00
N ILE A 162 -1.08 -28.56 -26.05
CA ILE A 162 -0.27 -27.34 -26.18
C ILE A 162 0.83 -27.52 -27.23
N GLU A 163 1.56 -28.65 -27.21
CA GLU A 163 2.62 -29.00 -28.16
C GLU A 163 2.11 -29.09 -29.59
N GLU A 164 0.94 -29.70 -29.80
CA GLU A 164 0.31 -29.75 -31.13
C GLU A 164 -0.07 -28.34 -31.63
N ALA A 165 -0.32 -27.39 -30.71
CA ALA A 165 -0.68 -26.03 -31.05
C ALA A 165 0.51 -25.07 -31.20
N TRP A 166 1.68 -25.37 -30.60
CA TRP A 166 2.88 -24.52 -30.53
C TRP A 166 4.15 -25.31 -30.87
N VAL A 167 4.96 -24.78 -31.80
CA VAL A 167 6.10 -25.52 -32.40
C VAL A 167 7.39 -25.49 -31.56
N MET A 168 7.48 -24.71 -30.48
CA MET A 168 8.71 -24.56 -29.68
C MET A 168 8.52 -24.69 -28.16
N PRO A 169 8.34 -25.92 -27.64
CA PRO A 169 8.29 -26.22 -26.21
C PRO A 169 9.68 -26.32 -25.59
N PHE A 170 9.81 -25.95 -24.32
CA PHE A 170 10.79 -26.54 -23.42
C PHE A 170 10.09 -27.26 -22.28
N VAL A 171 10.30 -28.57 -22.14
CA VAL A 171 9.71 -29.38 -21.06
C VAL A 171 10.79 -30.16 -20.32
N ARG A 172 10.94 -29.92 -19.00
CA ARG A 172 11.89 -30.65 -18.14
C ARG A 172 11.37 -30.89 -16.73
N ASN A 173 11.95 -31.91 -16.09
CA ASN A 173 11.79 -32.24 -14.67
C ASN A 173 13.12 -32.01 -13.92
N ASN A 174 13.03 -31.68 -12.63
CA ASN A 174 14.16 -31.67 -11.69
C ASN A 174 15.37 -30.85 -12.17
N ILE A 175 15.16 -29.56 -12.46
CA ILE A 175 16.25 -28.61 -12.76
C ILE A 175 16.53 -27.71 -11.55
N SER A 176 17.72 -27.11 -11.48
CA SER A 176 18.06 -26.18 -10.40
C SER A 176 17.27 -24.86 -10.52
N PRO A 177 17.15 -24.06 -9.44
CA PRO A 177 16.55 -22.72 -9.50
C PRO A 177 17.21 -21.81 -10.55
N GLU A 178 18.54 -21.88 -10.70
CA GLU A 178 19.28 -21.11 -11.69
C GLU A 178 18.95 -21.53 -13.12
N GLU A 179 18.91 -22.84 -13.39
CA GLU A 179 18.50 -23.37 -14.70
C GLU A 179 17.05 -23.00 -15.02
N MET A 180 16.18 -23.03 -14.00
CA MET A 180 14.78 -22.63 -14.14
C MET A 180 14.64 -21.15 -14.50
N ARG A 181 15.41 -20.27 -13.83
CA ARG A 181 15.49 -18.85 -14.17
C ARG A 181 15.91 -18.65 -15.62
N ASP A 182 16.97 -19.32 -16.07
CA ASP A 182 17.53 -19.11 -17.42
C ASP A 182 16.54 -19.56 -18.51
N VAL A 183 15.81 -20.66 -18.25
CA VAL A 183 14.69 -21.10 -19.10
C VAL A 183 13.59 -20.04 -19.13
N TYR A 184 13.09 -19.58 -17.98
CA TYR A 184 12.03 -18.57 -17.95
C TYR A 184 12.44 -17.25 -18.60
N MET A 185 13.67 -16.77 -18.38
CA MET A 185 14.15 -15.55 -19.03
C MET A 185 14.21 -15.65 -20.57
N SER A 186 14.27 -16.88 -21.08
CA SER A 186 14.27 -17.21 -22.51
C SER A 186 12.87 -17.53 -23.07
N SER A 187 11.84 -17.62 -22.22
CA SER A 187 10.49 -18.08 -22.58
C SER A 187 9.46 -16.95 -22.66
N VAL A 188 8.56 -17.00 -23.63
CA VAL A 188 7.42 -16.08 -23.73
C VAL A 188 6.29 -16.47 -22.79
N PHE A 189 5.69 -17.65 -23.00
CA PHE A 189 4.55 -18.13 -22.23
C PHE A 189 4.94 -19.23 -21.25
N VAL A 190 4.31 -19.24 -20.08
CA VAL A 190 4.47 -20.32 -19.10
C VAL A 190 3.09 -20.87 -18.71
N PRO A 191 2.69 -22.04 -19.26
CA PRO A 191 1.45 -22.68 -18.86
C PRO A 191 1.52 -23.14 -17.41
N ASN A 192 0.57 -22.67 -16.60
CA ASN A 192 0.38 -23.15 -15.25
C ASN A 192 -0.60 -24.32 -15.24
N LEU A 193 -0.03 -25.53 -15.22
CA LEU A 193 -0.84 -26.73 -15.11
C LEU A 193 -1.21 -26.98 -13.64
N ARG A 194 -2.52 -27.08 -13.38
CA ARG A 194 -3.11 -27.21 -12.04
C ARG A 194 -2.36 -28.22 -11.15
N GLY A 195 -2.21 -27.84 -9.88
CA GLY A 195 -1.75 -28.70 -8.80
C GLY A 195 -2.79 -29.75 -8.39
N TRP A 196 -2.65 -30.29 -7.19
CA TRP A 196 -3.62 -31.25 -6.64
C TRP A 196 -4.80 -30.54 -5.99
N VAL A 197 -4.58 -29.37 -5.40
CA VAL A 197 -5.60 -28.69 -4.57
C VAL A 197 -5.86 -27.26 -5.05
N THR A 198 -4.82 -26.44 -5.26
CA THR A 198 -4.96 -25.07 -5.77
C THR A 198 -4.21 -24.84 -7.08
N GLN A 199 -4.48 -23.70 -7.70
CA GLN A 199 -3.77 -23.18 -8.88
C GLN A 199 -2.55 -22.34 -8.49
N ASP A 200 -2.51 -21.85 -7.25
CA ASP A 200 -1.40 -21.05 -6.72
C ASP A 200 -0.15 -21.92 -6.59
N CYS A 201 0.98 -21.50 -7.14
CA CYS A 201 2.25 -22.22 -7.02
C CYS A 201 3.43 -21.33 -7.46
N PHE A 202 4.65 -21.72 -7.09
CA PHE A 202 5.86 -20.93 -7.33
C PHE A 202 6.05 -20.54 -8.80
N ARG A 203 5.69 -21.44 -9.72
CA ARG A 203 5.82 -21.26 -11.18
C ARG A 203 5.23 -19.93 -11.65
N LEU A 204 4.09 -19.52 -11.10
CA LEU A 204 3.39 -18.32 -11.52
C LEU A 204 4.21 -17.07 -11.26
N TYR A 205 4.78 -16.94 -10.07
CA TYR A 205 5.55 -15.78 -9.66
C TYR A 205 6.98 -15.84 -10.21
N GLU A 206 7.62 -17.00 -10.16
CA GLU A 206 8.96 -17.22 -10.73
C GLU A 206 9.02 -16.89 -12.22
N SER A 207 8.02 -17.31 -12.98
CA SER A 207 7.94 -16.95 -14.40
C SER A 207 7.59 -15.47 -14.59
N SER A 208 6.75 -14.89 -13.74
CA SER A 208 6.42 -13.44 -13.77
C SER A 208 7.65 -12.56 -13.53
N ILE A 209 8.46 -12.84 -12.50
CA ILE A 209 9.68 -12.06 -12.19
C ILE A 209 10.77 -12.24 -13.25
N CYS A 210 10.75 -13.36 -13.98
CA CYS A 210 11.60 -13.60 -15.15
C CYS A 210 11.03 -12.98 -16.43
N GLY A 211 9.92 -12.23 -16.35
CA GLY A 211 9.28 -11.54 -17.47
C GLY A 211 8.53 -12.44 -18.45
N CYS A 212 8.17 -13.66 -18.05
CA CYS A 212 7.24 -14.49 -18.83
C CYS A 212 5.81 -13.96 -18.71
N ILE A 213 4.93 -14.50 -19.55
CA ILE A 213 3.48 -14.34 -19.46
C ILE A 213 2.88 -15.67 -18.96
N PRO A 214 2.49 -15.77 -17.68
CA PRO A 214 1.81 -16.95 -17.17
C PRO A 214 0.44 -17.15 -17.82
N VAL A 215 0.09 -18.42 -18.04
CA VAL A 215 -1.17 -18.83 -18.66
C VAL A 215 -1.88 -19.78 -17.70
N VAL A 216 -3.04 -19.38 -17.20
CA VAL A 216 -3.78 -20.10 -16.17
C VAL A 216 -5.17 -20.44 -16.68
N VAL A 217 -5.53 -21.72 -16.60
CA VAL A 217 -6.84 -22.23 -17.01
C VAL A 217 -7.63 -22.67 -15.78
N GLY A 218 -8.82 -22.11 -15.58
CA GLY A 218 -9.68 -22.40 -14.44
C GLY A 218 -10.97 -21.57 -14.44
N ASP A 219 -11.86 -21.87 -13.50
CA ASP A 219 -13.10 -21.11 -13.34
C ASP A 219 -12.82 -19.67 -12.88
N ALA A 220 -13.48 -18.68 -13.50
CA ALA A 220 -13.20 -17.27 -13.22
C ALA A 220 -13.45 -16.86 -11.76
N LYS A 221 -14.44 -17.44 -11.08
CA LYS A 221 -14.73 -17.16 -9.66
C LYS A 221 -13.65 -17.76 -8.78
N GLU A 222 -13.22 -18.99 -9.06
CA GLU A 222 -12.08 -19.63 -8.41
C GLU A 222 -10.81 -18.78 -8.57
N LEU A 223 -10.46 -18.40 -9.80
CA LEU A 223 -9.23 -17.65 -10.09
C LEU A 223 -9.21 -16.29 -9.40
N ARG A 224 -10.34 -15.57 -9.39
CA ARG A 224 -10.45 -14.31 -8.64
C ARG A 224 -10.26 -14.53 -7.16
N LYS A 225 -10.89 -15.56 -6.61
CA LYS A 225 -10.73 -15.91 -5.21
C LYS A 225 -9.29 -16.32 -4.90
N THR A 226 -8.57 -17.01 -5.78
CA THR A 226 -7.20 -17.46 -5.51
C THR A 226 -6.19 -16.33 -5.60
N PHE A 227 -6.29 -15.48 -6.63
CA PHE A 227 -5.21 -14.54 -6.98
C PHE A 227 -5.49 -13.06 -6.65
N SER A 228 -6.59 -12.76 -5.95
CA SER A 228 -6.89 -11.39 -5.50
C SER A 228 -6.05 -11.01 -4.27
N TYR A 229 -4.73 -10.96 -4.43
CA TYR A 229 -3.81 -10.46 -3.41
C TYR A 229 -3.92 -8.94 -3.34
N VAL A 230 -4.08 -8.39 -2.13
CA VAL A 230 -4.17 -6.93 -1.93
C VAL A 230 -5.19 -6.29 -2.89
N ASN A 231 -6.30 -7.01 -3.17
CA ASN A 231 -7.38 -6.61 -4.07
C ASN A 231 -6.99 -6.35 -5.55
N VAL A 232 -5.83 -6.81 -6.01
CA VAL A 232 -5.38 -6.64 -7.41
C VAL A 232 -5.07 -7.99 -8.05
N LEU A 233 -5.78 -8.30 -9.14
CA LEU A 233 -5.51 -9.50 -9.92
C LEU A 233 -4.24 -9.36 -10.75
N PRO A 234 -3.44 -10.42 -10.89
CA PRO A 234 -2.31 -10.41 -11.79
C PRO A 234 -2.78 -10.27 -13.24
N PRO A 235 -2.08 -9.47 -14.07
CA PRO A 235 -2.40 -9.33 -15.48
C PRO A 235 -1.84 -10.51 -16.28
N TRP A 236 -2.07 -11.74 -15.82
CA TRP A 236 -1.76 -12.98 -16.54
C TRP A 236 -2.76 -13.23 -17.67
N ILE A 237 -2.61 -14.35 -18.38
CA ILE A 237 -3.64 -14.87 -19.28
C ILE A 237 -4.51 -15.85 -18.49
N PHE A 238 -5.77 -15.48 -18.28
CA PHE A 238 -6.79 -16.36 -17.72
C PHE A 238 -7.74 -16.85 -18.80
N ALA A 239 -8.12 -18.12 -18.74
CA ALA A 239 -9.09 -18.75 -19.66
C ALA A 239 -9.86 -19.88 -18.97
N ASN A 240 -11.01 -20.26 -19.52
CA ASN A 240 -11.79 -21.38 -19.00
C ASN A 240 -11.33 -22.73 -19.57
N THR A 241 -10.77 -22.74 -20.78
CA THR A 241 -10.20 -23.94 -21.41
C THR A 241 -8.82 -23.68 -22.01
N TRP A 242 -8.07 -24.75 -22.32
CA TRP A 242 -6.76 -24.64 -22.96
C TRP A 242 -6.87 -24.17 -24.41
N GLU A 243 -7.93 -24.53 -25.13
CA GLU A 243 -8.18 -24.03 -26.48
C GLU A 243 -8.36 -22.51 -26.50
N GLU A 244 -9.12 -21.98 -25.54
CA GLU A 244 -9.29 -20.54 -25.35
C GLU A 244 -7.96 -19.87 -24.97
N ALA A 245 -7.21 -20.46 -24.04
CA ALA A 245 -5.90 -19.95 -23.64
C ALA A 245 -4.93 -19.87 -24.82
N ILE A 246 -4.84 -20.93 -25.62
CA ILE A 246 -3.99 -21.01 -26.82
C ILE A 246 -4.40 -19.92 -27.82
N LYS A 247 -5.69 -19.71 -28.06
CA LYS A 247 -6.19 -18.65 -28.94
C LYS A 247 -5.76 -17.26 -28.46
N LYS A 248 -5.88 -16.98 -27.16
CA LYS A 248 -5.43 -15.71 -26.56
C LYS A 248 -3.92 -15.50 -26.71
N CYS A 249 -3.13 -16.54 -26.46
CA CYS A 249 -1.68 -16.46 -26.60
C CYS A 249 -1.25 -16.23 -28.06
N LYS A 250 -1.88 -16.90 -29.03
CA LYS A 250 -1.60 -16.71 -30.46
C LYS A 250 -1.90 -15.27 -30.90
N ALA A 251 -3.08 -14.77 -30.55
CA ALA A 251 -3.47 -13.39 -30.86
C ALA A 251 -2.53 -12.35 -30.22
N LEU A 252 -2.03 -12.62 -29.00
CA LEU A 252 -1.04 -11.76 -28.36
C LEU A 252 0.34 -11.86 -29.00
N TYR A 253 0.76 -13.06 -29.43
CA TYR A 253 2.06 -13.30 -30.04
C TYR A 253 2.20 -12.68 -31.43
N GLU A 254 1.09 -12.52 -32.16
CA GLU A 254 1.05 -11.84 -33.46
C GLU A 254 1.26 -10.31 -33.37
N ASP A 255 1.19 -9.73 -32.16
CA ASP A 255 1.30 -8.30 -31.91
C ASP A 255 2.50 -8.01 -30.97
N GLU A 256 3.63 -7.62 -31.56
CA GLU A 256 4.89 -7.41 -30.85
C GLU A 256 4.76 -6.38 -29.71
N GLU A 257 4.03 -5.29 -29.98
CA GLU A 257 3.83 -4.19 -29.05
C GLU A 257 3.00 -4.67 -27.86
N LYS A 258 1.83 -5.26 -28.11
CA LYS A 258 0.98 -5.79 -27.03
C LYS A 258 1.65 -6.90 -26.23
N LEU A 259 2.47 -7.73 -26.87
CA LEU A 259 3.21 -8.80 -26.18
C LEU A 259 4.21 -8.23 -25.18
N ASN A 260 4.96 -7.20 -25.59
CA ASN A 260 5.91 -6.50 -24.72
C ASN A 260 5.19 -5.67 -23.64
N GLU A 261 4.08 -5.00 -23.97
CA GLU A 261 3.23 -4.31 -23.00
C GLU A 261 2.69 -5.26 -21.93
N LYS A 262 2.25 -6.47 -22.32
CA LYS A 262 1.78 -7.49 -21.39
C LYS A 262 2.87 -7.90 -20.41
N GLN A 263 4.08 -8.15 -20.88
CA GLN A 263 5.25 -8.41 -20.02
C GLN A 263 5.50 -7.26 -19.05
N PHE A 264 5.52 -6.02 -19.55
CA PHE A 264 5.71 -4.83 -18.71
C PHE A 264 4.61 -4.72 -17.63
N SER A 265 3.35 -4.97 -17.99
CA SER A 265 2.22 -4.93 -17.06
C SER A 265 2.36 -5.94 -15.92
N ILE A 266 2.88 -7.14 -16.20
CA ILE A 266 3.12 -8.20 -15.21
C ILE A 266 4.25 -7.79 -14.25
N LEU A 267 5.35 -7.26 -14.78
CA LEU A 267 6.47 -6.79 -13.96
C LEU A 267 6.04 -5.62 -13.06
N LYS A 268 5.27 -4.67 -13.61
CA LYS A 268 4.71 -3.54 -12.85
C LYS A 268 3.74 -4.01 -11.77
N TRP A 269 2.89 -5.00 -12.07
CA TRP A 269 2.00 -5.61 -11.08
C TRP A 269 2.80 -6.25 -9.94
N TRP A 270 3.83 -7.04 -10.25
CA TRP A 270 4.64 -7.67 -9.21
C TRP A 270 5.34 -6.63 -8.31
N GLN A 271 5.92 -5.59 -8.93
CA GLN A 271 6.52 -4.47 -8.20
C GLN A 271 5.50 -3.76 -7.30
N TYR A 272 4.28 -3.55 -7.78
CA TYR A 272 3.18 -2.98 -6.99
C TYR A 272 2.85 -3.85 -5.78
N ILE A 273 2.65 -5.16 -5.98
CA ILE A 273 2.32 -6.08 -4.87
C ILE A 273 3.45 -6.12 -3.82
N LEU A 274 4.70 -6.26 -4.23
CA LEU A 274 5.85 -6.21 -3.32
C LEU A 274 5.91 -4.89 -2.56
N SER A 275 5.69 -3.79 -3.25
CA SER A 275 5.67 -2.44 -2.69
C SER A 275 4.60 -2.29 -1.62
N SER A 276 3.37 -2.75 -1.90
CA SER A 276 2.27 -2.72 -0.94
C SER A 276 2.57 -3.58 0.29
N ILE A 277 3.10 -4.79 0.13
CA ILE A 277 3.43 -5.66 1.27
C ILE A 277 4.56 -5.06 2.11
N LYS A 278 5.63 -4.57 1.47
CA LYS A 278 6.74 -3.86 2.13
C LYS A 278 6.24 -2.68 2.95
N PHE A 279 5.32 -1.89 2.39
CA PHE A 279 4.72 -0.77 3.09
C PHE A 279 3.99 -1.24 4.35
N ILE A 280 3.11 -2.24 4.27
CA ILE A 280 2.34 -2.73 5.44
C ILE A 280 3.28 -3.27 6.53
N ILE A 281 4.34 -3.99 6.13
CA ILE A 281 5.36 -4.51 7.05
C ILE A 281 6.08 -3.36 7.75
N ARG A 282 6.61 -2.39 6.97
CA ARG A 282 7.24 -1.18 7.52
C ARG A 282 6.30 -0.48 8.49
N HIS A 283 5.06 -0.29 8.07
CA HIS A 283 4.02 0.34 8.86
C HIS A 283 3.75 -0.35 10.18
N THR A 284 3.78 -1.68 10.20
CA THR A 284 3.56 -2.42 11.44
C THR A 284 4.79 -2.38 12.36
N LEU A 285 5.99 -2.25 11.80
CA LEU A 285 7.25 -2.25 12.55
C LEU A 285 7.67 -0.86 13.03
N GLU A 286 7.19 0.20 12.40
CA GLU A 286 7.36 1.59 12.86
C GLU A 286 6.38 1.89 13.98
N ASP A 287 6.87 2.52 15.04
CA ASP A 287 6.00 3.16 16.01
C ASP A 287 5.75 4.56 15.44
N TYR A 288 4.62 4.73 14.74
CA TYR A 288 4.29 6.04 14.19
C TYR A 288 4.07 7.03 15.30
N HIS A 289 4.66 8.20 15.12
CA HIS A 289 4.24 9.38 15.85
C HIS A 289 3.07 9.98 15.09
N PHE A 290 1.91 10.01 15.74
CA PHE A 290 0.73 10.70 15.24
C PHE A 290 0.79 12.15 15.71
N TYR A 291 0.57 13.07 14.78
CA TYR A 291 0.68 14.51 14.95
C TYR A 291 -0.69 15.18 15.06
N SER A 292 -1.72 14.59 14.45
CA SER A 292 -3.07 15.17 14.37
C SER A 292 -3.74 15.29 15.75
N GLN A 293 -4.69 16.20 15.88
CA GLN A 293 -5.34 16.51 17.15
C GLN A 293 -6.26 15.37 17.64
N GLU A 294 -7.04 14.78 16.73
CA GLU A 294 -8.13 13.85 17.03
C GLU A 294 -7.95 12.48 16.33
N GLY A 295 -6.76 12.20 15.80
CA GLY A 295 -6.45 10.94 15.12
C GLY A 295 -6.79 10.91 13.63
N GLN A 296 -6.89 12.07 12.98
CA GLN A 296 -7.07 12.21 11.53
C GLN A 296 -5.97 11.48 10.75
N ASP A 297 -4.71 11.69 11.11
CA ASP A 297 -3.57 11.03 10.47
C ASP A 297 -3.56 9.51 10.69
N GLN A 298 -3.98 9.06 11.88
CA GLN A 298 -4.22 7.65 12.17
C GLN A 298 -5.36 7.06 11.34
N PHE A 299 -6.42 7.81 11.08
CA PHE A 299 -7.48 7.38 10.16
C PHE A 299 -6.93 7.26 8.73
N LEU A 300 -6.21 8.28 8.25
CA LEU A 300 -5.64 8.33 6.90
C LEU A 300 -4.77 7.12 6.58
N ILE A 301 -3.77 6.83 7.42
CA ILE A 301 -2.84 5.72 7.20
C ILE A 301 -3.50 4.33 7.25
N ASN A 302 -4.72 4.23 7.78
CA ASN A 302 -5.50 2.99 7.82
C ASN A 302 -6.45 2.82 6.62
N LEU A 303 -6.67 3.84 5.80
CA LEU A 303 -7.44 3.73 4.56
C LEU A 303 -6.67 2.89 3.54
N ASP A 304 -7.27 1.83 3.01
CA ASP A 304 -6.59 0.88 2.10
C ASP A 304 -5.87 1.58 0.93
N PHE A 305 -6.44 2.62 0.34
CA PHE A 305 -5.80 3.32 -0.80
C PHE A 305 -4.62 4.23 -0.40
N ILE A 306 -4.54 4.67 0.86
CA ILE A 306 -3.37 5.39 1.41
C ILE A 306 -2.35 4.38 1.93
N LYS A 307 -2.83 3.35 2.62
CA LYS A 307 -2.07 2.26 3.24
C LYS A 307 -1.25 1.43 2.25
N TYR A 308 -1.59 1.42 0.97
CA TYR A 308 -0.80 0.67 -0.03
C TYR A 308 -0.08 1.59 -1.02
N LYS A 309 -0.11 2.91 -0.77
CA LYS A 309 0.46 3.89 -1.67
C LYS A 309 1.88 4.24 -1.26
N ASN A 310 2.80 3.96 -2.16
CA ASN A 310 4.17 4.47 -2.09
C ASN A 310 4.23 5.83 -2.77
N ASN A 311 4.87 6.80 -2.12
CA ASN A 311 5.12 8.15 -2.64
C ASN A 311 3.83 8.89 -3.05
N GLY A 312 2.88 9.04 -2.13
CA GLY A 312 1.69 9.85 -2.40
C GLY A 312 1.99 11.36 -2.40
N VAL A 313 1.00 12.16 -2.80
CA VAL A 313 1.07 13.62 -2.79
C VAL A 313 0.03 14.18 -1.83
N PHE A 314 0.45 14.96 -0.83
CA PHE A 314 -0.47 15.72 0.02
C PHE A 314 -0.42 17.23 -0.28
N VAL A 315 -1.52 17.93 0.00
CA VAL A 315 -1.55 19.39 0.07
C VAL A 315 -2.21 19.78 1.39
N ASP A 316 -1.62 20.71 2.13
CA ASP A 316 -2.05 21.15 3.45
C ASP A 316 -2.28 22.66 3.45
N ILE A 317 -3.54 23.09 3.53
CA ILE A 317 -3.94 24.49 3.53
C ILE A 317 -4.34 24.89 4.94
N GLY A 318 -3.57 25.81 5.53
CA GLY A 318 -3.61 26.11 6.97
C GLY A 318 -2.67 25.21 7.78
N ALA A 319 -1.46 25.02 7.28
CA ALA A 319 -0.51 24.06 7.85
C ALA A 319 0.08 24.48 9.22
N ASN A 320 -0.20 25.72 9.67
CA ASN A 320 0.29 26.28 10.92
C ASN A 320 1.81 26.12 11.07
N ASP A 321 2.33 25.69 12.23
CA ASP A 321 3.77 25.47 12.44
C ASP A 321 4.31 24.21 11.75
N GLY A 322 3.45 23.44 11.06
CA GLY A 322 3.79 22.22 10.33
C GLY A 322 3.88 20.94 11.14
N VAL A 323 3.72 21.01 12.48
CA VAL A 323 3.92 19.85 13.37
C VAL A 323 2.75 19.68 14.32
N LYS A 324 2.43 20.71 15.09
CA LYS A 324 1.39 20.63 16.12
C LYS A 324 0.04 20.47 15.43
N PHE A 325 -0.64 19.36 15.71
CA PHE A 325 -1.94 19.02 15.13
C PHE A 325 -1.95 18.81 13.61
N SER A 326 -0.78 18.58 13.00
CA SER A 326 -0.70 18.42 11.54
C SER A 326 -1.32 17.10 11.09
N ASN A 327 -2.27 17.18 10.16
CA ASN A 327 -2.84 16.02 9.48
C ASN A 327 -1.89 15.38 8.46
N THR A 328 -0.84 16.08 8.04
CA THR A 328 0.03 15.67 6.91
C THR A 328 1.47 15.35 7.30
N LYS A 329 1.93 15.71 8.51
CA LYS A 329 3.34 15.50 8.92
C LYS A 329 3.74 14.04 8.90
N LEU A 330 2.86 13.16 9.35
CA LEU A 330 3.05 11.70 9.27
C LEU A 330 3.24 11.23 7.83
N LEU A 331 2.47 11.77 6.88
CA LEU A 331 2.57 11.42 5.46
C LEU A 331 3.95 11.78 4.89
N GLU A 332 4.47 12.97 5.23
CA GLU A 332 5.83 13.38 4.87
C GLU A 332 6.89 12.46 5.49
N ASP A 333 6.73 12.05 6.76
CA ASP A 333 7.68 11.15 7.44
C ASP A 333 7.72 9.74 6.84
N ILE A 334 6.61 9.28 6.23
CA ILE A 334 6.54 8.03 5.47
C ILE A 334 6.87 8.21 3.98
N GLY A 335 7.38 9.38 3.59
CA GLY A 335 7.97 9.62 2.28
C GLY A 335 7.01 10.16 1.21
N TRP A 336 5.86 10.71 1.59
CA TRP A 336 5.01 11.44 0.65
C TRP A 336 5.63 12.79 0.28
N ASP A 337 5.40 13.23 -0.96
CA ASP A 337 5.68 14.60 -1.39
C ASP A 337 4.49 15.50 -1.01
N GLY A 338 4.72 16.82 -0.92
CA GLY A 338 3.58 17.70 -0.69
C GLY A 338 3.86 19.19 -0.73
N VAL A 339 2.79 19.94 -0.47
CA VAL A 339 2.77 21.40 -0.39
C VAL A 339 2.05 21.83 0.88
N CYS A 340 2.65 22.71 1.68
CA CYS A 340 2.03 23.32 2.85
C CYS A 340 1.89 24.84 2.67
N VAL A 341 0.77 25.40 3.12
CA VAL A 341 0.46 26.83 2.98
C VAL A 341 0.08 27.41 4.34
N GLU A 342 0.72 28.53 4.71
CA GLU A 342 0.48 29.24 5.99
C GLU A 342 0.62 30.76 5.79
N PRO A 343 -0.44 31.57 5.99
CA PRO A 343 -0.39 33.02 5.75
C PRO A 343 0.33 33.84 6.81
N LEU A 344 0.36 33.43 8.09
CA LEU A 344 0.98 34.21 9.17
C LEU A 344 2.51 34.15 9.06
N PRO A 345 3.21 35.28 8.89
CA PRO A 345 4.66 35.27 8.64
C PRO A 345 5.49 34.57 9.73
N GLU A 346 5.17 34.79 11.01
CA GLU A 346 5.92 34.19 12.12
C GLU A 346 5.69 32.68 12.24
N THR A 347 4.45 32.24 12.03
CA THR A 347 4.07 30.83 12.03
C THR A 347 4.64 30.10 10.81
N PHE A 348 4.62 30.75 9.64
CA PHE A 348 5.25 30.24 8.42
C PHE A 348 6.76 30.01 8.58
N GLU A 349 7.48 30.86 9.31
CA GLU A 349 8.90 30.62 9.54
C GLU A 349 9.16 29.35 10.36
N LYS A 350 8.24 28.96 11.25
CA LYS A 350 8.29 27.66 11.93
C LYS A 350 7.95 26.52 10.96
N LEU A 351 6.90 26.67 10.15
CA LEU A 351 6.54 25.71 9.10
C LEU A 351 7.74 25.39 8.20
N ARG A 352 8.42 26.43 7.72
CA ARG A 352 9.59 26.32 6.83
C ARG A 352 10.76 25.59 7.48
N GLN A 353 10.91 25.66 8.80
CA GLN A 353 11.95 24.94 9.54
C GLN A 353 11.54 23.48 9.81
N ASN A 354 10.26 23.23 9.98
CA ASN A 354 9.72 21.94 10.41
C ASN A 354 9.40 20.98 9.25
N ARG A 355 9.19 21.50 8.03
CA ARG A 355 8.82 20.72 6.85
C ARG A 355 9.96 20.60 5.84
N LYS A 356 9.96 19.48 5.11
CA LYS A 356 10.89 19.20 4.00
C LYS A 356 10.23 19.43 2.63
N CYS A 357 8.91 19.47 2.59
CA CYS A 357 8.10 19.68 1.40
C CYS A 357 8.08 21.16 0.95
N ASP A 358 7.41 21.45 -0.18
CA ASP A 358 7.26 22.83 -0.66
C ASP A 358 6.37 23.63 0.32
N VAL A 359 6.78 24.85 0.69
CA VAL A 359 6.03 25.71 1.63
C VAL A 359 5.80 27.10 1.05
N PHE A 360 4.61 27.67 1.29
CA PHE A 360 4.25 29.00 0.79
C PHE A 360 3.62 29.91 1.86
N ASN A 361 4.12 31.15 1.96
CA ASN A 361 3.61 32.17 2.87
C ASN A 361 2.52 33.03 2.23
N VAL A 362 1.33 32.45 2.05
CA VAL A 362 0.17 33.07 1.43
C VAL A 362 -1.11 32.50 2.03
N ALA A 363 -2.24 33.19 1.91
CA ALA A 363 -3.56 32.63 2.14
C ALA A 363 -4.11 32.06 0.82
N ILE A 364 -4.79 30.91 0.87
CA ILE A 364 -5.56 30.44 -0.28
C ILE A 364 -6.94 31.10 -0.26
N SER A 365 -7.32 31.74 -1.37
CA SER A 365 -8.61 32.43 -1.50
C SER A 365 -9.01 32.55 -2.98
N GLU A 366 -10.26 32.94 -3.26
CA GLU A 366 -10.79 33.08 -4.62
C GLU A 366 -10.07 34.16 -5.46
N LYS A 367 -9.43 35.14 -4.81
CA LYS A 367 -8.78 36.28 -5.46
C LYS A 367 -7.30 36.38 -5.10
N GLU A 368 -6.51 36.77 -6.09
CA GLU A 368 -5.10 37.11 -5.91
C GLU A 368 -4.96 38.56 -5.47
N GLY A 369 -4.13 38.83 -4.46
CA GLY A 369 -3.92 40.19 -3.95
C GLY A 369 -3.44 40.21 -2.51
N GLU A 370 -3.87 41.25 -1.78
CA GLU A 370 -3.73 41.35 -0.34
C GLU A 370 -5.12 41.32 0.30
N ILE A 371 -5.27 40.55 1.38
CA ILE A 371 -6.52 40.44 2.15
C ILE A 371 -6.27 40.77 3.63
N GLU A 372 -7.31 41.23 4.31
CA GLU A 372 -7.27 41.44 5.75
C GLU A 372 -7.42 40.10 6.48
N PHE A 373 -6.51 39.87 7.43
CA PHE A 373 -6.40 38.64 8.19
C PHE A 373 -6.41 38.99 9.67
N GLN A 374 -7.27 38.33 10.43
CA GLN A 374 -7.35 38.49 11.88
C GLN A 374 -6.31 37.57 12.52
N GLN A 375 -5.21 38.14 12.98
CA GLN A 375 -4.20 37.44 13.76
C GLN A 375 -4.60 37.46 15.24
N ILE A 376 -4.68 36.28 15.86
CA ILE A 376 -4.78 36.12 17.32
C ILE A 376 -3.38 35.85 17.86
N ILE A 377 -3.01 36.54 18.93
CA ILE A 377 -1.74 36.38 19.64
C ILE A 377 -2.04 35.83 21.03
N GLY A 378 -1.46 34.69 21.38
CA GLY A 378 -1.69 34.01 22.65
C GLY A 378 -1.95 32.51 22.48
N GLU A 379 -2.63 31.89 23.45
CA GLU A 379 -2.94 30.46 23.41
C GLU A 379 -3.91 30.09 22.29
N ALA A 380 -4.77 31.02 21.87
CA ALA A 380 -5.76 30.86 20.81
C ALA A 380 -5.27 31.27 19.41
N GLU A 381 -3.95 31.31 19.19
CA GLU A 381 -3.35 31.71 17.90
C GLU A 381 -3.86 30.91 16.70
N MET A 382 -4.12 29.61 16.90
CA MET A 382 -4.64 28.71 15.87
C MET A 382 -6.00 29.15 15.31
N LEU A 383 -6.79 29.97 16.02
CA LEU A 383 -8.09 30.47 15.54
C LEU A 383 -7.99 31.62 14.52
N SER A 384 -6.77 31.94 14.06
CA SER A 384 -6.52 33.06 13.14
C SER A 384 -7.02 32.74 11.74
N GLY A 385 -7.60 33.73 11.06
CA GLY A 385 -8.18 33.48 9.74
C GLY A 385 -8.52 34.74 8.94
N ILE A 386 -9.12 34.53 7.78
CA ILE A 386 -9.52 35.62 6.87
C ILE A 386 -10.69 36.37 7.50
N LEU A 387 -10.50 37.67 7.74
CA LEU A 387 -11.46 38.48 8.50
C LEU A 387 -12.86 38.51 7.87
N ASP A 388 -12.92 38.64 6.55
CA ASP A 388 -14.18 38.69 5.79
C ASP A 388 -14.90 37.33 5.70
N ALA A 389 -14.26 36.23 6.13
CA ALA A 389 -14.83 34.88 6.11
C ALA A 389 -15.36 34.43 7.48
N PHE A 390 -15.19 35.23 8.54
CA PHE A 390 -15.56 34.83 9.88
C PHE A 390 -17.08 34.74 10.08
N ASP A 391 -17.51 33.58 10.56
CA ASP A 391 -18.84 33.41 11.14
C ASP A 391 -18.92 34.14 12.50
N GLU A 392 -20.09 34.67 12.85
CA GLU A 392 -20.30 35.31 14.15
C GLU A 392 -19.98 34.38 15.33
N ARG A 393 -20.19 33.07 15.17
CA ARG A 393 -19.86 32.05 16.18
C ARG A 393 -18.35 31.94 16.38
N HIS A 394 -17.55 32.11 15.33
CA HIS A 394 -16.08 32.09 15.39
C HIS A 394 -15.56 33.32 16.13
N THR A 395 -16.11 34.48 15.79
CA THR A 395 -15.79 35.74 16.49
C THR A 395 -16.08 35.63 17.99
N LYS A 396 -17.24 35.07 18.37
CA LYS A 396 -17.60 34.84 19.78
C LYS A 396 -16.67 33.83 20.47
N ARG A 397 -16.23 32.78 19.77
CA ARG A 397 -15.24 31.81 20.29
C ARG A 397 -13.91 32.53 20.59
N ILE A 398 -13.39 33.30 19.65
CA ILE A 398 -12.15 34.07 19.82
C ILE A 398 -12.26 35.02 21.03
N GLU A 399 -13.35 35.78 21.14
CA GLU A 399 -13.57 36.69 22.26
C GLU A 399 -13.58 35.96 23.61
N GLN A 400 -14.21 34.77 23.67
CA GLN A 400 -14.29 33.97 24.88
C GLN A 400 -12.94 33.37 25.26
N GLU A 401 -12.18 32.84 24.30
CA GLU A 401 -10.83 32.29 24.52
C GLU A 401 -9.86 33.36 25.02
N ILE A 402 -9.88 34.55 24.41
CA ILE A 402 -9.04 35.69 24.85
C ILE A 402 -9.42 36.13 26.26
N LYS A 403 -10.72 36.09 26.60
CA LYS A 403 -11.18 36.44 27.94
C LYS A 403 -10.73 35.42 29.00
N ASP A 404 -10.77 34.14 28.67
CA ASP A 404 -10.49 33.06 29.63
C ASP A 404 -8.98 32.77 29.78
N HIS A 405 -8.22 32.88 28.70
CA HIS A 405 -6.82 32.48 28.62
C HIS A 405 -5.86 33.66 28.38
N GLY A 406 -6.38 34.85 28.11
CA GLY A 406 -5.59 36.01 27.72
C GLY A 406 -5.17 35.97 26.24
N GLY A 407 -4.71 37.12 25.74
CA GLY A 407 -4.29 37.27 24.35
C GLY A 407 -4.71 38.63 23.79
N GLU A 408 -4.40 38.84 22.52
CA GLU A 408 -4.80 40.04 21.78
C GLU A 408 -5.13 39.69 20.33
N THR A 409 -5.85 40.59 19.66
CA THR A 409 -6.12 40.45 18.23
C THR A 409 -5.55 41.62 17.45
N ARG A 410 -5.13 41.35 16.22
CA ARG A 410 -4.61 42.34 15.28
C ARG A 410 -5.05 42.03 13.87
N VAL A 411 -5.54 43.03 13.15
CA VAL A 411 -5.73 42.93 11.70
C VAL A 411 -4.40 43.19 11.01
N ILE A 412 -3.96 42.24 10.18
CA ILE A 412 -2.79 42.37 9.32
C ILE A 412 -3.20 42.16 7.85
N LYS A 413 -2.32 42.53 6.92
CA LYS A 413 -2.49 42.20 5.51
C LYS A 413 -1.59 41.04 5.13
N VAL A 414 -2.17 40.03 4.49
CA VAL A 414 -1.44 38.88 3.96
C VAL A 414 -1.67 38.76 2.46
N LYS A 415 -0.71 38.19 1.74
CA LYS A 415 -0.87 37.87 0.32
C LYS A 415 -1.86 36.73 0.17
N SER A 416 -2.75 36.82 -0.82
CA SER A 416 -3.68 35.76 -1.19
C SER A 416 -3.46 35.28 -2.62
N ILE A 417 -3.72 34.00 -2.87
CA ILE A 417 -3.65 33.39 -4.20
C ILE A 417 -4.68 32.26 -4.34
N PRO A 418 -5.34 32.10 -5.51
CA PRO A 418 -6.18 30.94 -5.77
C PRO A 418 -5.43 29.62 -5.76
N PHE A 419 -6.05 28.56 -5.23
CA PHE A 419 -5.48 27.21 -5.18
C PHE A 419 -4.93 26.78 -6.54
N SER A 420 -5.74 26.95 -7.59
CA SER A 420 -5.41 26.55 -8.96
C SER A 420 -4.27 27.33 -9.61
N LYS A 421 -3.82 28.44 -9.01
CA LYS A 421 -2.66 29.20 -9.46
C LYS A 421 -1.38 28.83 -8.71
N LEU A 422 -1.51 28.45 -7.44
CA LEU A 422 -0.36 28.09 -6.61
C LEU A 422 0.04 26.62 -6.79
N ILE A 423 -0.95 25.72 -6.77
CA ILE A 423 -0.72 24.28 -6.76
C ILE A 423 -0.57 23.79 -8.20
N ASP A 424 0.60 23.26 -8.54
CA ASP A 424 0.90 22.71 -9.87
C ASP A 424 0.73 21.17 -9.94
N ARG A 425 0.43 20.53 -8.80
CA ARG A 425 0.24 19.08 -8.70
C ARG A 425 -1.09 18.66 -9.30
N LYS A 426 -1.03 17.91 -10.42
CA LYS A 426 -2.22 17.39 -11.11
C LYS A 426 -2.93 16.30 -10.30
N ASN A 427 -2.18 15.39 -9.68
CA ASN A 427 -2.73 14.31 -8.86
C ASN A 427 -2.40 14.58 -7.40
N ILE A 428 -3.42 14.63 -6.56
CA ILE A 428 -3.32 14.91 -5.12
C ILE A 428 -4.05 13.78 -4.41
N ASP A 429 -3.34 13.05 -3.57
CA ASP A 429 -3.90 11.91 -2.87
C ASP A 429 -4.67 12.32 -1.63
N TYR A 430 -4.20 13.36 -0.97
CA TYR A 430 -4.85 13.93 0.20
C TYR A 430 -4.74 15.44 0.22
N LEU A 431 -5.86 16.13 0.38
CA LEU A 431 -5.93 17.57 0.61
C LEU A 431 -6.54 17.82 2.00
N SER A 432 -5.77 18.46 2.88
CA SER A 432 -6.25 18.96 4.18
C SER A 432 -6.60 20.44 4.04
N ILE A 433 -7.81 20.82 4.46
CA ILE A 433 -8.28 22.21 4.49
C ILE A 433 -8.77 22.52 5.90
N ASP A 434 -8.01 23.35 6.60
CA ASP A 434 -8.30 23.82 7.95
C ASP A 434 -7.88 25.30 8.02
N VAL A 435 -8.82 26.21 7.81
CA VAL A 435 -8.52 27.64 7.62
C VAL A 435 -9.46 28.54 8.44
N GLU A 436 -10.01 27.98 9.52
CA GLU A 436 -10.78 28.66 10.56
C GLU A 436 -11.92 29.55 9.99
N GLY A 437 -12.70 28.97 9.06
CA GLY A 437 -13.94 29.55 8.53
C GLY A 437 -13.91 29.92 7.04
N ALA A 438 -12.73 29.92 6.41
CA ALA A 438 -12.58 30.24 4.98
C ALA A 438 -12.62 29.02 4.04
N GLU A 439 -13.10 27.87 4.50
CA GLU A 439 -13.01 26.59 3.76
C GLU A 439 -13.72 26.68 2.40
N MET A 440 -14.88 27.34 2.35
CA MET A 440 -15.61 27.54 1.09
C MET A 440 -14.84 28.43 0.10
N ASN A 441 -14.07 29.42 0.57
CA ASN A 441 -13.21 30.23 -0.30
C ASN A 441 -12.09 29.39 -0.91
N VAL A 442 -11.50 28.48 -0.13
CA VAL A 442 -10.50 27.53 -0.61
C VAL A 442 -11.13 26.62 -1.67
N LEU A 443 -12.24 25.96 -1.35
CA LEU A 443 -12.93 25.01 -2.25
C LEU A 443 -13.34 25.65 -3.59
N ARG A 444 -13.85 26.88 -3.57
CA ARG A 444 -14.24 27.61 -4.78
C ARG A 444 -13.05 28.03 -5.64
N SER A 445 -11.85 28.11 -5.07
CA SER A 445 -10.62 28.42 -5.80
C SER A 445 -9.98 27.21 -6.50
N ILE A 446 -10.51 26.00 -6.28
CA ILE A 446 -10.03 24.74 -6.88
C ILE A 446 -10.70 24.49 -8.23
N ASP A 447 -9.89 24.28 -9.26
CA ASP A 447 -10.31 23.78 -10.56
C ASP A 447 -10.28 22.24 -10.55
N PHE A 448 -11.39 21.64 -10.13
CA PHE A 448 -11.55 20.18 -10.03
C PHE A 448 -11.45 19.43 -11.37
N SER A 449 -11.42 20.15 -12.51
CA SER A 449 -11.14 19.57 -13.82
C SER A 449 -9.64 19.40 -14.09
N LYS A 450 -8.80 20.21 -13.41
CA LYS A 450 -7.34 20.14 -13.50
C LYS A 450 -6.73 19.29 -12.40
N HIS A 451 -7.29 19.35 -11.19
CA HIS A 451 -6.78 18.62 -10.04
C HIS A 451 -7.60 17.33 -9.80
N ASN A 452 -6.91 16.21 -9.93
CA ASN A 452 -7.39 14.90 -9.56
C ASN A 452 -7.11 14.68 -8.06
N ILE A 453 -8.08 15.03 -7.21
CA ILE A 453 -7.95 14.91 -5.76
C ILE A 453 -8.73 13.68 -5.29
N THR A 454 -8.06 12.75 -4.60
CA THR A 454 -8.64 11.47 -4.19
C THR A 454 -9.45 11.58 -2.90
N LEU A 455 -8.84 12.17 -1.87
CA LEU A 455 -9.43 12.38 -0.55
C LEU A 455 -9.23 13.83 -0.11
N ILE A 456 -10.28 14.43 0.45
CA ILE A 456 -10.24 15.79 1.01
C ILE A 456 -10.76 15.73 2.45
N SER A 457 -10.02 16.24 3.42
CA SER A 457 -10.57 16.59 4.74
C SER A 457 -10.82 18.09 4.79
N ILE A 458 -11.96 18.46 5.36
CA ILE A 458 -12.39 19.85 5.46
C ILE A 458 -12.88 20.05 6.89
N GLU A 459 -12.27 20.99 7.60
CA GLU A 459 -12.75 21.39 8.91
C GLU A 459 -14.14 22.03 8.77
N ASN A 460 -15.12 21.54 9.53
CA ASN A 460 -16.47 22.10 9.53
C ASN A 460 -16.93 22.30 10.98
N ASN A 461 -16.31 23.26 11.65
CA ASN A 461 -16.58 23.67 13.04
C ASN A 461 -18.06 23.89 13.36
N TYR A 462 -18.87 24.19 12.35
CA TYR A 462 -20.26 24.61 12.48
C TYR A 462 -21.28 23.70 11.80
N GLU A 463 -20.84 22.53 11.33
CA GLU A 463 -21.65 21.50 10.68
C GLU A 463 -22.57 22.04 9.57
N THR A 464 -22.08 23.02 8.81
CA THR A 464 -22.88 23.64 7.74
C THR A 464 -23.11 22.66 6.59
N GLU A 465 -24.32 22.67 6.01
CA GLU A 465 -24.64 21.81 4.86
C GLU A 465 -23.98 22.28 3.55
N GLU A 466 -23.51 23.53 3.48
CA GLU A 466 -22.94 24.12 2.26
C GLU A 466 -21.76 23.29 1.72
N ILE A 467 -20.83 22.92 2.59
CA ILE A 467 -19.67 22.07 2.23
C ILE A 467 -20.16 20.73 1.67
N SER A 468 -21.12 20.07 2.34
CA SER A 468 -21.64 18.79 1.88
C SER A 468 -22.30 18.89 0.50
N ASN A 469 -23.09 19.95 0.27
CA ASN A 469 -23.77 20.18 -1.00
C ASN A 469 -22.76 20.46 -2.13
N PHE A 470 -21.76 21.30 -1.87
CA PHE A 470 -20.71 21.60 -2.83
C PHE A 470 -19.89 20.35 -3.20
N MET A 471 -19.45 19.58 -2.21
CA MET A 471 -18.64 18.38 -2.44
C MET A 471 -19.41 17.30 -3.20
N LYS A 472 -20.70 17.14 -2.93
CA LYS A 472 -21.59 16.25 -3.67
C LYS A 472 -21.73 16.66 -5.14
N GLU A 473 -21.87 17.96 -5.41
CA GLU A 473 -21.89 18.49 -6.78
C GLU A 473 -20.59 18.17 -7.53
N LYS A 474 -19.44 18.16 -6.82
CA LYS A 474 -18.13 17.79 -7.39
C LYS A 474 -17.88 16.27 -7.43
N GLY A 475 -18.86 15.44 -7.08
CA GLY A 475 -18.78 13.98 -7.18
C GLY A 475 -18.13 13.28 -5.99
N TYR A 476 -17.92 13.98 -4.87
CA TYR A 476 -17.37 13.38 -3.65
C TYR A 476 -18.48 12.89 -2.72
N THR A 477 -18.18 11.80 -2.01
CA THR A 477 -19.04 11.25 -0.95
C THR A 477 -18.34 11.39 0.39
N ARG A 478 -19.07 11.79 1.44
CA ARG A 478 -18.54 11.84 2.80
C ARG A 478 -18.36 10.41 3.34
N VAL A 479 -17.15 10.06 3.76
CA VAL A 479 -16.78 8.71 4.20
C VAL A 479 -16.49 8.61 5.70
N ALA A 480 -16.14 9.72 6.35
CA ALA A 480 -15.89 9.75 7.78
C ALA A 480 -16.04 11.18 8.35
N VAL A 481 -16.16 11.25 9.68
CA VAL A 481 -16.06 12.46 10.48
C VAL A 481 -15.14 12.14 11.66
N ILE A 482 -14.05 12.89 11.84
CA ILE A 482 -13.09 12.72 12.93
C ILE A 482 -12.88 14.11 13.56
N GLY A 483 -13.30 14.30 14.81
CA GLY A 483 -13.38 15.64 15.39
C GLY A 483 -14.29 16.56 14.56
N HIS A 484 -13.75 17.70 14.15
CA HIS A 484 -14.44 18.66 13.27
C HIS A 484 -14.15 18.44 11.77
N ASP A 485 -13.26 17.51 11.41
CA ASP A 485 -12.91 17.21 10.03
C ASP A 485 -13.90 16.26 9.36
N TRP A 486 -14.44 16.69 8.22
CA TRP A 486 -15.26 15.86 7.35
C TRP A 486 -14.42 15.34 6.19
N PHE A 487 -14.36 14.01 6.04
CA PHE A 487 -13.58 13.35 5.00
C PHE A 487 -14.46 13.01 3.79
N PHE A 488 -14.04 13.47 2.61
CA PHE A 488 -14.73 13.32 1.34
C PHE A 488 -13.87 12.56 0.33
N PHE A 489 -14.40 11.47 -0.21
CA PHE A 489 -13.70 10.59 -1.16
C PHE A 489 -14.36 10.62 -2.54
N HIS A 490 -13.55 10.51 -3.59
CA HIS A 490 -14.03 10.43 -4.97
C HIS A 490 -13.73 9.07 -5.61
N GLU A 491 -14.77 8.24 -5.76
CA GLU A 491 -14.63 6.82 -6.14
C GLU A 491 -13.97 6.56 -7.50
N THR A 492 -14.16 7.45 -8.48
CA THR A 492 -13.62 7.26 -9.85
C THR A 492 -12.23 7.87 -10.08
N LYS A 493 -11.64 8.51 -9.07
CA LYS A 493 -10.34 9.19 -9.16
C LYS A 493 -9.17 8.37 -8.60
N PHE A 494 -9.46 7.13 -8.18
CA PHE A 494 -8.51 6.09 -7.75
C PHE A 494 -7.80 5.41 -8.92
#